data_AF-A0A6J5G4N5-F1
#
_entry.id   AF-A0A6J5G4N5-F1
#
_cell.length_a   1.000
_cell.length_b   1.000
_cell.length_c   1.000
_cell.angle_alpha   90.00
_cell.angle_beta   90.00
_cell.angle_gamma   90.00
#
_symmetry.space_group_name_H-M   'P 1'
#
loop_
_entity.id
_entity.type
_entity.pdbx_description
1 polymer ?
#
loop_
_entity_poly.entity_id
_entity_poly.type
_entity_poly.pdbx_seq_one_letter_code
_entity_poly.pdbx_strand_id
1 'polypeptide(L)'
;MTNASRIRLLSAQEHADDQAAAVLTMPNDADLLAHAAEISGATRIELQFPTFTDGRAFTQAYLVRRRLGFRGDLRATGEVLVDQLLQMERMGFSSAVLSEGVSVEDALRQLERFPAFYQGDVLREAPWRGPASR
;
A
#
# COMPACT_ATOMS: atom_id res chain seq x y z
N MET A 1 -15.00 9.04 -14.08
CA MET A 1 -15.25 8.62 -12.69
C MET A 1 -14.05 7.78 -12.25
N THR A 2 -12.97 8.41 -11.78
CA THR A 2 -11.83 7.63 -11.27
C THR A 2 -12.22 7.20 -9.86
N ASN A 3 -12.85 6.03 -9.74
CA ASN A 3 -12.92 5.35 -8.46
C ASN A 3 -11.48 5.23 -7.99
N ALA A 4 -11.16 5.98 -6.95
CA ALA A 4 -10.00 5.76 -6.15
C ALA A 4 -10.04 4.29 -5.70
N SER A 5 -9.35 3.40 -6.42
CA SER A 5 -9.29 2.00 -6.03
C SER A 5 -8.75 1.95 -4.61
N ARG A 6 -9.58 1.49 -3.68
CA ARG A 6 -9.20 1.29 -2.29
C ARG A 6 -8.09 0.25 -2.22
N ILE A 7 -7.30 0.31 -1.15
CA ILE A 7 -6.34 -0.75 -0.87
C ILE A 7 -7.05 -2.11 -0.78
N ARG A 8 -6.53 -3.13 -1.48
CA ARG A 8 -7.05 -4.50 -1.43
C ARG A 8 -6.58 -5.17 -0.13
N LEU A 9 -7.51 -5.74 0.63
CA LEU A 9 -7.21 -6.48 1.85
C LEU A 9 -7.10 -7.97 1.52
N LEU A 10 -6.10 -8.63 2.10
CA LEU A 10 -5.82 -10.05 1.92
C LEU A 10 -5.64 -10.69 3.30
N SER A 11 -6.14 -11.90 3.47
CA SER A 11 -5.73 -12.79 4.54
C SER A 11 -4.33 -13.39 4.26
N ALA A 12 -3.70 -13.95 5.28
CA ALA A 12 -2.44 -14.69 5.12
C ALA A 12 -2.56 -15.84 4.11
N GLN A 13 -3.72 -16.53 4.07
CA GLN A 13 -3.97 -17.62 3.14
C GLN A 13 -4.10 -17.12 1.70
N GLU A 14 -4.91 -16.09 1.45
CA GLU A 14 -5.05 -15.50 0.12
C GLU A 14 -3.73 -14.94 -0.40
N HIS A 15 -2.89 -14.41 0.49
CA HIS A 15 -1.54 -13.97 0.15
C HIS A 15 -0.65 -15.14 -0.30
N ALA A 16 -0.68 -16.26 0.42
CA ALA A 16 0.09 -17.45 0.08
C ALA A 16 -0.36 -18.08 -1.25
N ASP A 17 -1.66 -18.03 -1.54
CA ASP A 17 -2.25 -18.57 -2.77
C ASP A 17 -2.05 -17.64 -3.99
N ASP A 18 -1.80 -16.34 -3.76
CA ASP A 18 -1.60 -15.34 -4.81
C ASP A 18 -0.18 -15.40 -5.40
N GLN A 19 0.01 -16.33 -6.34
CA GLN A 19 1.24 -16.48 -7.10
C GLN A 19 1.34 -15.42 -8.21
N ALA A 20 2.37 -14.57 -8.13
CA ALA A 20 2.75 -13.65 -9.19
C ALA A 20 4.14 -14.01 -9.74
N ALA A 21 4.35 -13.81 -11.05
CA ALA A 21 5.56 -14.27 -11.74
C ALA A 21 6.84 -13.49 -11.37
N ALA A 22 6.71 -12.23 -10.95
CA ALA A 22 7.85 -11.38 -10.57
C ALA A 22 7.52 -10.62 -9.28
N VAL A 23 7.73 -11.28 -8.14
CA VAL A 23 7.54 -10.73 -6.80
C VAL A 23 8.90 -10.35 -6.21
N LEU A 24 8.98 -9.14 -5.67
CA LEU A 24 10.17 -8.64 -4.98
C LEU A 24 9.81 -8.33 -3.53
N THR A 25 10.33 -9.10 -2.59
CA THR A 25 10.12 -8.88 -1.15
C THR A 25 11.28 -8.08 -0.57
N MET A 26 10.97 -6.97 0.08
CA MET A 26 11.94 -6.01 0.61
C MET A 26 11.80 -5.88 2.13
N PRO A 27 12.89 -6.06 2.89
CA PRO A 27 12.89 -5.72 4.30
C PRO A 27 12.80 -4.20 4.49
N ASN A 28 12.37 -3.78 5.67
CA ASN A 28 12.06 -2.39 5.95
C ASN A 28 13.29 -1.47 6.13
N ASP A 29 14.50 -2.02 6.02
CA ASP A 29 15.78 -1.33 6.02
C ASP A 29 16.49 -1.36 4.65
N ALA A 30 15.90 -2.02 3.64
CA ALA A 30 16.44 -2.06 2.30
C ALA A 30 16.51 -0.65 1.66
N ASP A 31 17.64 -0.37 1.00
CA ASP A 31 17.78 0.80 0.13
C ASP A 31 17.15 0.53 -1.24
N LEU A 32 15.92 1.01 -1.41
CA LEU A 32 15.17 0.81 -2.65
C LEU A 32 15.81 1.45 -3.88
N LEU A 33 16.63 2.50 -3.73
CA LEU A 33 17.27 3.13 -4.87
C LEU A 33 18.32 2.21 -5.49
N ALA A 34 18.99 1.39 -4.67
CA ALA A 34 19.92 0.37 -5.15
C ALA A 34 19.22 -0.75 -5.95
N HIS A 35 17.93 -0.99 -5.68
CA HIS A 35 17.10 -2.02 -6.33
C HIS A 35 16.22 -1.48 -7.47
N ALA A 36 16.47 -0.27 -7.97
CA ALA A 36 15.60 0.39 -8.96
C ALA A 36 15.32 -0.45 -10.23
N ALA A 37 16.33 -1.19 -10.71
CA ALA A 37 16.18 -2.04 -11.90
C ALA A 37 15.25 -3.24 -11.65
N GLU A 38 15.39 -3.91 -10.50
CA GLU A 38 14.54 -5.03 -10.09
C GLU A 38 13.11 -4.57 -9.86
N ILE A 39 12.95 -3.42 -9.19
CA ILE A 39 11.66 -2.76 -8.93
C ILE A 39 10.92 -2.45 -10.24
N SER A 40 11.65 -2.00 -11.27
CA SER A 40 11.06 -1.69 -12.59
C SER A 40 10.52 -2.94 -13.31
N GLY A 41 11.19 -4.09 -13.12
CA GLY A 41 10.77 -5.37 -13.72
C GLY A 41 9.75 -6.15 -12.90
N ALA A 42 9.50 -5.75 -11.66
CA ALA A 42 8.57 -6.44 -10.77
C ALA A 42 7.11 -6.23 -11.19
N THR A 43 6.29 -7.25 -10.95
CA THR A 43 4.82 -7.13 -11.02
C THR A 43 4.23 -6.80 -9.66
N ARG A 44 4.89 -7.27 -8.59
CA ARG A 44 4.52 -7.04 -7.20
C ARG A 44 5.77 -6.75 -6.37
N ILE A 45 5.67 -5.77 -5.48
CA ILE A 45 6.68 -5.46 -4.47
C ILE A 45 6.01 -5.60 -3.11
N GLU A 46 6.62 -6.37 -2.23
CA GLU A 46 6.15 -6.59 -0.87
C GLU A 46 7.09 -5.86 0.09
N LEU A 47 6.57 -4.83 0.78
CA LEU A 47 7.30 -4.14 1.83
C LEU A 47 6.89 -4.70 3.19
N GLN A 48 7.87 -5.13 3.96
CA GLN A 48 7.64 -5.78 5.24
C GLN A 48 7.44 -4.76 6.36
N PHE A 49 6.52 -5.06 7.27
CA PHE A 49 6.29 -4.38 8.54
C PHE A 49 6.62 -5.39 9.66
N PRO A 50 7.87 -5.45 10.14
CA PRO A 50 8.27 -6.43 11.15
C PRO A 50 7.56 -6.21 12.50
N THR A 51 7.31 -4.95 12.84
CA THR A 51 6.54 -4.55 14.03
C THR A 51 5.57 -3.43 13.66
N PHE A 52 4.42 -3.37 14.33
CA PHE A 52 3.42 -2.32 14.09
C PHE A 52 3.94 -0.89 14.33
N THR A 53 4.99 -0.72 15.13
CA THR A 53 5.60 0.59 15.42
C THR A 53 6.60 1.06 14.36
N ASP A 54 6.94 0.22 13.39
CA ASP A 54 7.97 0.55 12.40
C ASP A 54 7.40 1.28 11.18
N GLY A 55 7.71 2.57 11.08
CA GLY A 55 7.24 3.42 9.99
C GLY A 55 8.08 3.39 8.71
N ARG A 56 9.22 2.69 8.66
CA ARG A 56 10.17 2.83 7.52
C ARG A 56 9.57 2.37 6.18
N ALA A 57 8.73 1.34 6.21
CA ALA A 57 8.04 0.84 5.02
C ALA A 57 7.10 1.88 4.37
N PHE A 58 6.59 2.87 5.12
CA PHE A 58 5.84 4.00 4.54
C PHE A 58 6.74 4.92 3.70
N THR A 59 7.92 5.25 4.21
CA THR A 59 8.91 6.04 3.46
C THR A 59 9.36 5.29 2.22
N GLN A 60 9.58 3.98 2.34
CA GLN A 60 9.87 3.11 1.21
C GLN A 60 8.75 3.17 0.16
N ALA A 61 7.48 3.02 0.55
CA ALA A 61 6.34 3.09 -0.35
C ALA A 61 6.27 4.42 -1.12
N TYR A 62 6.52 5.54 -0.43
CA TYR A 62 6.62 6.85 -1.06
C TYR A 62 7.68 6.87 -2.17
N LEU A 63 8.88 6.37 -1.88
CA LEU A 63 9.99 6.33 -2.83
C LEU A 63 9.66 5.46 -4.04
N VAL A 64 9.12 4.26 -3.81
CA VAL A 64 8.68 3.33 -4.86
C VAL A 64 7.70 4.01 -5.82
N ARG A 65 6.68 4.70 -5.30
CA ARG A 65 5.64 5.33 -6.12
C ARG A 65 6.09 6.64 -6.78
N ARG A 66 6.69 7.56 -6.00
CA ARG A 66 6.97 8.93 -6.46
C ARG A 66 8.30 9.07 -7.18
N ARG A 67 9.33 8.32 -6.78
CA ARG A 67 10.67 8.46 -7.36
C ARG A 67 10.98 7.37 -8.36
N LEU A 68 10.63 6.12 -8.05
CA LEU A 68 10.88 4.98 -8.93
C LEU A 68 9.72 4.74 -9.91
N GLY A 69 8.57 5.38 -9.70
CA GLY A 69 7.45 5.35 -10.64
C GLY A 69 6.74 4.01 -10.76
N PHE A 70 6.95 3.08 -9.82
CA PHE A 70 6.38 1.75 -9.86
C PHE A 70 4.84 1.79 -9.85
N ARG A 71 4.21 1.10 -10.80
CA ARG A 71 2.76 1.08 -10.98
C ARG A 71 2.11 -0.28 -10.71
N GLY A 72 2.91 -1.31 -10.43
CA GLY A 72 2.41 -2.64 -10.06
C GLY A 72 1.81 -2.69 -8.65
N ASP A 73 1.61 -3.91 -8.16
CA ASP A 73 1.07 -4.14 -6.82
C ASP A 73 2.14 -3.84 -5.76
N LEU A 74 1.94 -2.78 -4.97
CA LEU A 74 2.74 -2.49 -3.79
C LEU A 74 1.98 -2.99 -2.57
N ARG A 75 2.46 -4.09 -2.01
CA ARG A 75 1.81 -4.85 -0.94
C ARG A 75 2.48 -4.62 0.40
N ALA A 76 1.70 -4.36 1.44
CA ALA A 76 2.16 -4.41 2.83
C ALA A 76 2.03 -5.84 3.36
N THR A 77 3.08 -6.36 4.01
CA THR A 77 3.10 -7.67 4.67
C THR A 77 3.70 -7.55 6.08
N GLY A 78 3.42 -8.51 6.97
CA GLY A 78 3.89 -8.50 8.37
C GLY A 78 2.81 -8.06 9.35
N GLU A 79 3.16 -7.31 10.39
CA GLU A 79 2.23 -6.81 11.41
C GLU A 79 1.39 -5.63 10.91
N VAL A 80 0.47 -5.90 9.98
CA VAL A 80 -0.44 -4.90 9.44
C VAL A 80 -1.73 -4.85 10.28
N LEU A 81 -2.00 -3.67 10.82
CA LEU A 81 -3.17 -3.41 11.65
C LEU A 81 -4.20 -2.52 10.95
N VAL A 82 -5.46 -2.59 11.39
CA VAL A 82 -6.61 -1.86 10.81
C VAL A 82 -6.41 -0.35 10.78
N ASP A 83 -5.85 0.21 11.85
CA ASP A 83 -5.64 1.64 12.04
C ASP A 83 -4.63 2.22 11.03
N GLN A 84 -3.71 1.40 10.52
CA GLN A 84 -2.68 1.81 9.57
C GLN A 84 -3.15 1.83 8.12
N LEU A 85 -4.22 1.10 7.79
CA LEU A 85 -4.64 0.88 6.40
C LEU A 85 -4.93 2.17 5.64
N LEU A 86 -5.52 3.16 6.31
CA LEU A 86 -5.80 4.47 5.71
C LEU A 86 -4.51 5.21 5.34
N GLN A 87 -3.51 5.14 6.21
CA GLN A 87 -2.19 5.71 5.93
C GLN A 87 -1.49 4.93 4.82
N MET A 88 -1.59 3.60 4.81
CA MET A 88 -1.02 2.75 3.75
C MET A 88 -1.59 3.13 2.38
N GLU A 89 -2.91 3.28 2.26
CA GLU A 89 -3.56 3.72 1.02
C GLU A 89 -3.01 5.08 0.56
N ARG A 90 -2.88 6.05 1.47
CA ARG A 90 -2.35 7.39 1.16
C ARG A 90 -0.86 7.39 0.81
N MET A 91 -0.09 6.42 1.30
CA MET A 91 1.31 6.22 0.93
C MET A 91 1.49 5.42 -0.36
N GLY A 92 0.37 4.96 -0.96
CA GLY A 92 0.35 4.34 -2.28
C GLY A 92 0.45 2.81 -2.26
N PHE A 93 0.25 2.16 -1.11
CA PHE A 93 0.02 0.72 -1.08
C PHE A 93 -1.28 0.38 -1.81
N SER A 94 -1.23 -0.66 -2.66
CA SER A 94 -2.39 -1.16 -3.39
C SER A 94 -2.97 -2.43 -2.79
N SER A 95 -2.20 -3.15 -1.98
CA SER A 95 -2.72 -4.27 -1.19
C SER A 95 -2.06 -4.36 0.18
N ALA A 96 -2.72 -5.03 1.12
CA ALA A 96 -2.21 -5.28 2.45
C ALA A 96 -2.67 -6.66 2.95
N VAL A 97 -1.72 -7.42 3.51
CA VAL A 97 -2.00 -8.70 4.16
C VAL A 97 -2.27 -8.42 5.63
N LEU A 98 -3.50 -8.67 6.07
CA LEU A 98 -3.91 -8.43 7.45
C LEU A 98 -3.27 -9.47 8.39
N SER A 99 -2.87 -9.03 9.58
CA SER A 99 -2.42 -9.92 10.65
C SER A 99 -3.51 -10.91 11.06
N GLU A 100 -3.11 -12.07 11.60
CA GLU A 100 -4.05 -13.04 12.14
C GLU A 100 -4.95 -12.41 13.24
N GLY A 101 -6.23 -12.75 13.22
CA GLY A 101 -7.22 -12.22 14.16
C GLY A 101 -7.77 -10.83 13.83
N VAL A 102 -7.28 -10.18 12.77
CA VAL A 102 -7.86 -8.92 12.27
C VAL A 102 -9.10 -9.20 11.43
N SER A 103 -10.24 -8.60 11.79
CA SER A 103 -11.47 -8.68 10.98
C SER A 103 -11.34 -7.81 9.72
N VAL A 104 -11.63 -8.42 8.57
CA VAL A 104 -11.72 -7.73 7.28
C VAL A 104 -12.86 -6.70 7.32
N GLU A 105 -13.97 -7.00 7.99
CA GLU A 105 -15.10 -6.09 8.13
C GLU A 105 -14.74 -4.84 8.93
N ASP A 106 -13.99 -4.97 10.03
CA ASP A 106 -13.46 -3.82 10.77
C ASP A 106 -12.49 -2.98 9.93
N ALA A 107 -11.62 -3.66 9.17
CA ALA A 107 -10.70 -3.01 8.24
C ALA A 107 -11.43 -2.18 7.17
N LEU A 108 -12.47 -2.73 6.56
CA LEU A 108 -13.30 -2.03 5.58
C LEU A 108 -14.03 -0.84 6.21
N ARG A 109 -14.65 -1.02 7.39
CA ARG A 109 -15.30 0.08 8.13
C ARG A 109 -14.34 1.24 8.41
N GLN A 110 -13.10 0.94 8.78
CA GLN A 110 -12.09 1.95 9.05
C GLN A 110 -11.71 2.74 7.78
N LEU A 111 -11.60 2.08 6.63
CA LEU A 111 -11.33 2.73 5.34
C LEU A 111 -12.50 3.63 4.88
N GLU A 112 -13.73 3.23 5.18
CA GLU A 112 -14.94 3.98 4.83
C GLU A 112 -15.18 5.21 5.72
N ARG A 113 -14.60 5.22 6.92
CA ARG A 113 -14.79 6.31 7.90
C ARG A 113 -14.36 7.68 7.39
N PHE A 114 -13.41 7.72 6.46
CA PHE A 114 -12.89 8.96 5.87
C PHE A 114 -13.10 8.95 4.33
N PRO A 115 -14.16 9.62 3.84
CA PRO A 115 -14.50 9.59 2.42
C PRO A 115 -13.64 10.53 1.56
N ALA A 116 -12.99 11.55 2.16
CA ALA A 116 -12.14 12.50 1.45
C ALA A 116 -11.11 13.15 2.38
N PHE A 117 -10.01 13.63 1.78
CA PHE A 117 -8.95 14.38 2.46
C PHE A 117 -8.73 15.73 1.78
N TYR A 118 -8.49 16.76 2.59
CA TYR A 118 -8.13 18.08 2.08
C TYR A 118 -6.74 18.07 1.42
N GLN A 119 -5.78 17.44 2.10
CA GLN A 119 -4.43 17.26 1.61
C GLN A 119 -4.39 16.11 0.59
N GLY A 120 -3.57 16.30 -0.44
CA GLY A 120 -3.23 15.24 -1.39
C GLY A 120 -2.50 14.07 -0.72
N ASP A 121 -2.19 13.08 -1.53
CA ASP A 121 -1.49 11.87 -1.15
C ASP A 121 -0.52 11.45 -2.26
N VAL A 122 0.11 10.29 -2.12
CA VAL A 122 1.09 9.80 -3.11
C VAL A 122 0.50 9.66 -4.52
N LEU A 123 -0.80 9.32 -4.60
CA LEU A 123 -1.53 9.05 -5.84
C LEU A 123 -2.38 10.24 -6.31
N ARG A 124 -2.76 11.17 -5.41
CA ARG A 124 -3.70 12.28 -5.67
C ARG A 124 -3.10 13.63 -5.31
N GLU A 125 -3.15 14.59 -6.22
CA GLU A 125 -2.66 15.95 -5.97
C GLU A 125 -3.59 16.76 -5.05
N ALA A 126 -3.02 17.76 -4.37
CA ALA A 126 -3.72 18.68 -3.48
C ALA A 126 -3.97 20.04 -4.17
N PRO A 127 -5.06 20.76 -3.84
CA PRO A 127 -6.18 20.31 -3.03
C PRO A 127 -7.03 19.30 -3.79
N TRP A 128 -7.58 18.31 -3.08
CA TRP A 128 -8.52 17.37 -3.71
C TRP A 128 -9.78 18.14 -4.16
N ARG A 129 -10.00 18.27 -5.47
CA ARG A 129 -11.12 19.03 -6.03
C ARG A 129 -12.37 18.17 -6.32
N GLY A 130 -12.38 16.91 -5.90
CA GLY A 130 -13.43 15.95 -6.27
C GLY A 130 -13.47 15.68 -7.78
N PRO A 131 -14.39 14.81 -8.26
CA PRO A 131 -14.67 14.73 -9.68
C PRO A 131 -15.29 16.06 -10.13
N ALA A 132 -14.71 16.70 -11.15
CA ALA A 132 -15.27 17.91 -11.74
C ALA A 132 -16.72 17.63 -12.18
N SER A 133 -17.69 18.32 -11.57
CA SER A 133 -19.07 18.31 -12.05
C SER A 133 -19.06 18.88 -13.47
N ARG A 134 -19.47 18.07 -14.44
CA ARG A 134 -19.69 18.46 -15.82
C ARG A 134 -21.17 18.55 -16.08
#